data_AF-A0A5C3L9N6-F1
#
_entry.id   AF-A0A5C3L9N6-F1
#
_cell.length_a   1.000
_cell.length_b   1.000
_cell.length_c   1.000
_cell.angle_alpha   90.00
_cell.angle_beta   90.00
_cell.angle_gamma   90.00
#
_symmetry.space_group_name_H-M   'P 1'
#
loop_
_entity.id
_entity.type
_entity.pdbx_description
1 polymer ?
#
loop_
_entity_poly.entity_id
_entity_poly.type
_entity_poly.pdbx_seq_one_letter_code
_entity_poly.pdbx_strand_id
1 'polypeptide(L)'
;MLRREEHLRNVVACLKILNTSLSSTNALLRQEYESNLGSLSSVEARTKVLAALDAQTAHGDKLSQSTNIVRYEAEQFRVSDLWHAANVSRQQVFGLRHKVFGVGGGRRLAPGAHGAHGRFNRLQKSIGGEERLVDSFGRTEEEVMEEESLIQDLPSKDARRFIDTIVDGDAEHSSIRPIWLLRFFVGWGARWSARAARNTAASATSASAPDEQKEEATSRDIAMNNSGRSTPSIVISNVEDEESRKTR
;
A
#
# COMPACT_ATOMS: atom_id res chain seq x y z
N MET A 1 -57.84 -54.53 38.64
CA MET A 1 -57.66 -53.42 37.68
C MET A 1 -57.42 -52.06 38.36
N LEU A 2 -57.97 -51.80 39.55
CA LEU A 2 -57.84 -50.54 40.30
C LEU A 2 -56.41 -49.95 40.45
N ARG A 3 -55.39 -50.77 40.74
CA ARG A 3 -54.00 -50.28 40.88
C ARG A 3 -53.44 -49.64 39.60
N ARG A 4 -53.84 -50.13 38.43
CA ARG A 4 -53.39 -49.59 37.13
C ARG A 4 -54.05 -48.24 36.87
N GLU A 5 -55.32 -48.09 37.22
CA GLU A 5 -56.06 -46.84 37.09
C GLU A 5 -55.47 -45.76 38.00
N GLU A 6 -55.15 -46.10 39.24
CA GLU A 6 -54.53 -45.18 40.20
C GLU A 6 -53.12 -44.75 39.75
N HIS A 7 -52.31 -45.68 39.25
CA HIS A 7 -51.00 -45.35 38.68
C HIS A 7 -51.11 -44.39 37.49
N LEU A 8 -52.04 -44.63 36.56
CA LEU A 8 -52.27 -43.74 35.43
C LEU A 8 -52.73 -42.35 35.87
N ARG A 9 -53.61 -42.27 36.88
CA ARG A 9 -54.00 -40.98 37.47
C ARG A 9 -52.81 -40.22 38.05
N ASN A 10 -51.93 -40.91 38.76
CA ASN A 10 -50.72 -40.33 39.33
C ASN A 10 -49.76 -39.84 38.22
N VAL A 11 -49.55 -40.62 37.17
CA VAL A 11 -48.72 -40.21 36.01
C VAL A 11 -49.32 -38.97 35.34
N VAL A 12 -50.63 -38.94 35.11
CA VAL A 12 -51.31 -37.77 34.53
C VAL A 12 -51.18 -36.55 35.44
N ALA A 13 -51.26 -36.72 36.77
CA ALA A 13 -51.06 -35.63 37.72
C ALA A 13 -49.61 -35.09 37.66
N CYS A 14 -48.60 -35.96 37.64
CA CYS A 14 -47.21 -35.56 37.49
C CYS A 14 -46.95 -34.82 36.17
N LEU A 15 -47.50 -35.33 35.05
CA LEU A 15 -47.37 -34.68 33.75
C LEU A 15 -48.04 -33.30 33.73
N LYS A 16 -49.18 -33.14 34.40
CA LYS A 16 -49.84 -31.83 34.54
C LYS A 16 -48.97 -30.85 35.32
N ILE A 17 -48.37 -31.29 36.43
CA ILE A 17 -47.47 -30.45 37.24
C ILE A 17 -46.25 -30.02 36.41
N LEU A 18 -45.60 -30.96 35.72
CA LEU A 18 -44.46 -30.68 34.84
C LEU A 18 -44.84 -29.73 33.70
N ASN A 19 -46.00 -29.93 33.09
CA ASN A 19 -46.47 -29.03 32.03
C ASN A 19 -46.71 -27.62 32.56
N THR A 20 -47.34 -27.49 33.74
CA THR A 20 -47.54 -26.17 34.36
C THR A 20 -46.23 -25.50 34.73
N SER A 21 -45.26 -26.23 35.27
CA SER A 21 -43.95 -25.66 35.62
C SER A 21 -43.18 -25.21 34.38
N LEU A 22 -43.13 -26.05 33.33
CA LEU A 22 -42.48 -25.72 32.06
C LEU A 22 -43.16 -24.54 31.35
N SER A 23 -44.50 -24.47 31.39
CA SER A 23 -45.23 -23.33 30.83
C SER A 23 -44.92 -22.03 31.58
N SER A 24 -44.81 -22.10 32.91
CA SER A 24 -44.49 -20.96 33.77
C SER A 24 -43.05 -20.47 33.55
N THR A 25 -42.07 -21.38 33.48
CA THR A 25 -40.67 -21.00 33.24
C THR A 25 -40.50 -20.42 31.84
N ASN A 26 -41.17 -20.98 30.84
CA ASN A 26 -41.12 -20.45 29.48
C ASN A 26 -41.78 -19.05 29.40
N ALA A 27 -42.91 -18.83 30.05
CA ALA A 27 -43.53 -17.51 30.14
C ALA A 27 -42.60 -16.48 30.82
N LEU A 28 -41.92 -16.87 31.90
CA LEU A 28 -40.95 -16.04 32.59
C LEU A 28 -39.77 -15.69 31.69
N LEU A 29 -39.17 -16.68 31.01
CA LEU A 29 -38.04 -16.45 30.09
C LEU A 29 -38.41 -15.51 28.93
N ARG A 30 -39.63 -15.65 28.39
CA ARG A 30 -40.12 -14.72 27.35
C ARG A 30 -40.27 -13.30 27.90
N GLN A 31 -40.87 -13.16 29.08
CA GLN A 31 -41.03 -11.86 29.72
C GLN A 31 -39.67 -11.21 30.01
N GLU A 32 -38.70 -11.96 30.54
CA GLU A 32 -37.36 -11.46 30.78
C GLU A 32 -36.67 -11.05 29.47
N TYR A 33 -36.79 -11.86 28.43
CA TYR A 33 -36.24 -11.53 27.11
C TYR A 33 -36.86 -10.23 26.55
N GLU A 34 -38.18 -10.12 26.59
CA GLU A 34 -38.91 -8.92 26.13
C GLU A 34 -38.52 -7.68 26.94
N SER A 35 -38.37 -7.80 28.27
CA SER A 35 -37.92 -6.70 29.13
C SER A 35 -36.48 -6.26 28.85
N ASN A 36 -35.61 -7.19 28.43
CA ASN A 36 -34.19 -6.93 28.18
C ASN A 36 -33.90 -6.60 26.72
N LEU A 37 -34.89 -6.67 25.83
CA LEU A 37 -34.73 -6.44 24.39
C LEU A 37 -34.11 -5.06 24.11
N GLY A 38 -34.53 -4.02 24.85
CA GLY A 38 -33.96 -2.68 24.73
C GLY A 38 -32.49 -2.58 25.19
N SER A 39 -32.11 -3.34 26.22
CA SER A 39 -30.71 -3.41 26.66
C SER A 39 -29.85 -4.13 25.63
N LEU A 40 -30.33 -5.27 25.10
CA LEU A 40 -29.65 -6.04 24.06
C LEU A 40 -29.45 -5.23 22.78
N SER A 41 -30.47 -4.50 22.31
CA SER A 41 -30.34 -3.63 21.14
C SER A 41 -29.36 -2.47 21.37
N SER A 42 -29.30 -1.93 22.59
CA SER A 42 -28.30 -0.91 22.94
C SER A 42 -26.87 -1.46 22.95
N VAL A 43 -26.68 -2.70 23.42
CA VAL A 43 -25.38 -3.39 23.39
C VAL A 43 -24.99 -3.68 21.95
N GLU A 44 -25.91 -4.18 21.12
CA GLU A 44 -25.68 -4.41 19.70
C GLU A 44 -25.30 -3.13 18.95
N ALA A 45 -25.96 -2.01 19.26
CA ALA A 45 -25.59 -0.72 18.68
C ALA A 45 -24.17 -0.30 19.09
N ARG A 46 -23.78 -0.51 20.35
CA ARG A 46 -22.43 -0.19 20.85
C ARG A 46 -21.37 -1.11 20.27
N THR A 47 -21.63 -2.40 20.11
CA THR A 47 -20.67 -3.33 19.50
C THR A 47 -20.42 -3.00 18.04
N LYS A 48 -21.45 -2.56 17.29
CA LYS A 48 -21.27 -2.05 15.92
C LYS A 48 -20.37 -0.82 15.86
N VAL A 49 -20.49 0.10 16.81
CA VAL A 49 -19.61 1.28 16.89
C VAL A 49 -18.17 0.87 17.23
N LEU A 50 -17.98 -0.06 18.16
CA LEU A 50 -16.65 -0.59 18.49
C LEU A 50 -15.99 -1.27 17.28
N ALA A 51 -16.72 -2.12 16.56
CA ALA A 51 -16.21 -2.77 15.35
C ALA A 51 -15.81 -1.74 14.27
N ALA A 52 -16.58 -0.66 14.10
CA ALA A 52 -16.21 0.43 13.19
C ALA A 52 -14.93 1.17 13.64
N LEU A 53 -14.77 1.40 14.95
CA LEU A 53 -13.58 2.03 15.52
C LEU A 53 -12.34 1.14 15.33
N ASP A 54 -12.47 -0.16 15.54
CA ASP A 54 -11.38 -1.13 15.33
C ASP A 54 -10.96 -1.19 13.85
N ALA A 55 -11.93 -1.19 12.93
CA ALA A 55 -11.66 -1.12 11.49
C ALA A 55 -10.90 0.17 11.13
N GLN A 56 -11.29 1.31 11.71
CA GLN A 56 -10.59 2.58 11.48
C GLN A 56 -9.19 2.60 12.10
N THR A 57 -9.01 1.98 13.27
CA THR A 57 -7.70 1.86 13.94
C THR A 57 -6.76 1.00 13.09
N ALA A 58 -7.23 -0.15 12.60
CA ALA A 58 -6.48 -0.99 11.68
C ALA A 58 -6.11 -0.26 10.37
N HIS A 59 -6.96 0.64 9.88
CA HIS A 59 -6.64 1.51 8.74
C HIS A 59 -5.56 2.54 9.10
N GLY A 60 -5.65 3.16 10.27
CA GLY A 60 -4.63 4.07 10.80
C GLY A 60 -3.25 3.40 10.91
N ASP A 61 -3.21 2.15 11.37
CA ASP A 61 -1.97 1.37 11.48
C ASP A 61 -1.35 1.05 10.11
N LYS A 62 -2.18 0.77 9.10
CA LYS A 62 -1.70 0.58 7.72
C LYS A 62 -1.10 1.87 7.16
N LEU A 63 -1.75 3.02 7.41
CA LEU A 63 -1.24 4.32 6.99
C LEU A 63 0.06 4.68 7.71
N SER A 64 0.14 4.44 9.02
CA SER A 64 1.36 4.72 9.79
C SER A 64 2.53 3.85 9.31
N GLN A 65 2.29 2.57 9.01
CA GLN A 65 3.28 1.70 8.38
C GLN A 65 3.74 2.24 7.01
N SER A 66 2.81 2.63 6.14
CA SER A 66 3.16 3.18 4.82
C SER A 66 3.96 4.49 4.93
N THR A 67 3.61 5.34 5.89
CA THR A 67 4.30 6.62 6.15
C THR A 67 5.71 6.36 6.68
N ASN A 68 5.84 5.41 7.61
CA ASN A 68 7.15 5.01 8.13
C ASN A 68 8.03 4.44 7.03
N ILE A 69 7.48 3.60 6.13
CA ILE A 69 8.23 3.08 4.98
C ILE A 69 8.74 4.22 4.10
N VAL A 70 7.87 5.15 3.71
CA VAL A 70 8.28 6.31 2.89
C VAL A 70 9.33 7.16 3.61
N ARG A 71 9.20 7.34 4.93
CA ARG A 71 10.20 8.05 5.74
C ARG A 71 11.55 7.33 5.74
N TYR A 72 11.55 6.01 5.93
CA TYR A 72 12.78 5.22 5.85
C TYR A 72 13.41 5.27 4.46
N GLU A 73 12.60 5.28 3.40
CA GLU A 73 13.08 5.45 2.03
C GLU A 73 13.67 6.85 1.82
N ALA A 74 13.00 7.89 2.32
CA ALA A 74 13.47 9.28 2.25
C ALA A 74 14.82 9.44 2.96
N GLU A 75 14.98 8.85 4.15
CA GLU A 75 16.22 8.89 4.93
C GLU A 75 17.37 8.07 4.27
N GLN A 76 17.05 7.13 3.37
CA GLN A 76 18.06 6.41 2.58
C GLN A 76 18.64 7.24 1.43
N PHE A 77 17.92 8.26 0.95
CA PHE A 77 18.43 9.12 -0.11
C PHE A 77 19.46 10.11 0.44
N ARG A 78 20.73 9.80 0.24
CA ARG A 78 21.82 10.77 0.45
C ARG A 78 21.88 11.70 -0.76
N VAL A 79 21.86 13.01 -0.50
CA VAL A 79 21.98 14.04 -1.54
C VAL A 79 23.25 13.85 -2.38
N SER A 80 24.33 13.36 -1.76
CA SER A 80 25.56 12.94 -2.46
C SER A 80 25.32 11.92 -3.54
N ASP A 81 24.64 10.84 -3.20
CA ASP A 81 24.52 9.69 -4.07
C ASP A 81 23.58 10.02 -5.23
N LEU A 82 22.55 10.83 -4.96
CA LEU A 82 21.69 11.42 -5.99
C LEU A 82 22.46 12.35 -6.93
N TRP A 83 23.32 13.21 -6.38
CA TRP A 83 24.17 14.10 -7.18
C TRP A 83 25.11 13.31 -8.08
N HIS A 84 25.80 12.29 -7.54
CA HIS A 84 26.68 11.43 -8.32
C HIS A 84 25.92 10.67 -9.41
N ALA A 85 24.73 10.14 -9.11
CA ALA A 85 23.89 9.46 -10.09
C ALA A 85 23.45 10.42 -11.24
N ALA A 86 23.07 11.65 -10.90
CA ALA A 86 22.69 12.67 -11.88
C ALA A 86 23.88 13.21 -12.67
N ASN A 87 25.07 13.29 -12.06
CA ASN A 87 26.27 13.83 -12.71
C ASN A 87 26.68 13.01 -13.94
N VAL A 88 26.50 11.68 -13.92
CA VAL A 88 26.84 10.82 -15.06
C VAL A 88 26.01 11.16 -16.30
N SER A 89 24.69 11.28 -16.16
CA SER A 89 23.82 11.65 -17.29
C SER A 89 24.07 13.11 -17.73
N ARG A 90 24.35 14.00 -16.78
CA ARG A 90 24.75 15.39 -17.07
C ARG A 90 26.02 15.46 -17.91
N GLN A 91 27.05 14.69 -17.58
CA GLN A 91 28.29 14.60 -18.36
C GLN A 91 28.04 14.03 -19.77
N GLN A 92 27.15 13.06 -19.92
CA GLN A 92 26.76 12.54 -21.23
C GLN A 92 26.10 13.62 -22.10
N VAL A 93 25.18 14.40 -21.52
CA VAL A 93 24.54 15.54 -22.21
C VAL A 93 25.59 16.56 -22.64
N PHE A 94 26.55 16.89 -21.77
CA PHE A 94 27.64 17.79 -22.13
C PHE A 94 28.53 17.22 -23.24
N GLY A 95 28.84 15.92 -23.21
CA GLY A 95 29.56 15.24 -24.29
C GLY A 95 28.81 15.28 -25.62
N LEU A 96 27.49 15.06 -25.60
CA LEU A 96 26.64 15.17 -26.78
C LEU A 96 26.55 16.62 -27.28
N ARG A 97 26.41 17.59 -26.38
CA ARG A 97 26.44 19.01 -26.70
C ARG A 97 27.76 19.39 -27.38
N HIS A 98 28.88 18.91 -26.86
CA HIS A 98 30.19 19.09 -27.50
C HIS A 98 30.26 18.46 -28.90
N LYS A 99 29.65 17.30 -29.12
CA LYS A 99 29.58 16.65 -30.44
C LYS A 99 28.68 17.41 -31.43
N VAL A 100 27.48 17.82 -31.00
CA VAL A 100 26.48 18.48 -31.85
C VAL A 100 26.89 19.90 -32.22
N PHE A 101 27.35 20.68 -31.24
CA PHE A 101 27.81 22.06 -31.48
C PHE A 101 29.26 22.13 -31.95
N GLY A 102 29.91 20.97 -32.10
CA GLY A 102 31.20 20.79 -32.74
C GLY A 102 32.42 21.14 -31.88
N VAL A 103 33.51 20.42 -32.15
CA VAL A 103 34.88 20.66 -31.64
C VAL A 103 35.43 22.03 -32.09
N GLY A 104 34.74 22.73 -33.00
CA GLY A 104 35.15 24.01 -33.57
C GLY A 104 34.71 25.27 -32.81
N GLY A 105 33.81 25.18 -31.83
CA GLY A 105 33.36 26.36 -31.06
C GLY A 105 34.31 26.79 -29.93
N GLY A 106 35.17 25.87 -29.48
CA GLY A 106 35.96 26.04 -28.25
C GLY A 106 37.44 26.28 -28.49
N ARG A 107 37.84 27.23 -29.35
CA ARG A 107 39.19 27.80 -29.19
C ARG A 107 39.24 28.34 -27.77
N ARG A 108 40.17 27.83 -26.94
CA ARG A 108 40.47 28.45 -25.66
C ARG A 108 40.81 29.91 -25.96
N LEU A 109 39.97 30.79 -25.48
CA LEU A 109 40.21 32.21 -25.60
C LEU A 109 41.38 32.56 -24.69
N ALA A 110 42.19 33.52 -25.14
CA ALA A 110 43.18 34.11 -24.26
C ALA A 110 42.46 34.75 -23.06
N PRO A 111 43.07 34.73 -21.86
CA PRO A 111 42.49 35.40 -20.70
C PRO A 111 42.19 36.88 -21.04
N GLY A 112 40.96 37.33 -20.75
CA GLY A 112 40.47 38.67 -21.07
C GLY A 112 39.79 38.82 -22.44
N ALA A 113 39.93 37.87 -23.37
CA ALA A 113 39.21 37.93 -24.64
C ALA A 113 37.74 37.51 -24.46
N HIS A 114 36.81 38.35 -24.93
CA HIS A 114 35.35 38.17 -24.78
C HIS A 114 34.89 37.91 -23.33
N GLY A 115 35.63 38.43 -22.34
CA GLY A 115 35.33 38.21 -20.92
C GLY A 115 35.82 36.87 -20.37
N ALA A 116 36.62 36.10 -21.11
CA ALA A 116 37.16 34.82 -20.63
C ALA A 116 38.00 35.02 -19.35
N HIS A 117 37.64 34.31 -18.28
CA HIS A 117 38.34 34.38 -16.99
C HIS A 117 38.45 33.01 -16.32
N GLY A 118 39.59 32.80 -15.65
CA GLY A 118 39.83 31.64 -14.80
C GLY A 118 39.64 30.29 -15.51
N ARG A 119 38.54 29.62 -15.19
CA ARG A 119 38.14 28.31 -15.74
C ARG A 119 37.20 28.45 -16.95
N PHE A 120 36.50 29.58 -17.09
CA PHE A 120 35.53 29.86 -18.15
C PHE A 120 36.20 30.47 -19.38
N ASN A 121 36.84 29.61 -20.18
CA ASN A 121 37.77 30.06 -21.23
C ASN A 121 37.30 29.65 -22.64
N ARG A 122 36.06 29.15 -22.76
CA ARG A 122 35.50 28.62 -24.02
C ARG A 122 34.17 29.30 -24.29
N LEU A 123 33.95 29.75 -25.52
CA LEU A 123 32.63 30.20 -25.97
C LEU A 123 31.83 29.01 -26.50
N GLN A 124 30.57 28.92 -26.08
CA GLN A 124 29.63 27.94 -26.61
C GLN A 124 28.34 28.64 -27.04
N LYS A 125 27.87 28.32 -28.25
CA LYS A 125 26.54 28.75 -28.69
C LYS A 125 25.47 27.88 -28.04
N SER A 126 24.49 28.54 -27.46
CA SER A 126 23.22 27.95 -27.06
C SER A 126 22.37 27.64 -28.29
N ILE A 127 21.34 26.80 -28.11
CA ILE A 127 20.33 26.52 -29.15
C ILE A 127 19.63 27.82 -29.59
N GLY A 128 19.49 28.79 -28.67
CA GLY A 128 18.94 30.12 -28.97
C GLY A 128 19.87 31.05 -29.75
N GLY A 129 21.08 30.60 -30.11
CA GLY A 129 22.07 31.42 -30.81
C GLY A 129 22.92 32.32 -29.91
N GLU A 130 22.57 32.44 -28.62
CA GLU A 130 23.36 33.17 -27.63
C GLU A 130 24.72 32.51 -27.39
N GLU A 131 25.78 33.30 -27.36
CA GLU A 131 27.12 32.85 -27.00
C GLU A 131 27.33 33.02 -25.49
N ARG A 132 27.69 31.94 -24.80
CA ARG A 132 28.01 31.98 -23.35
C ARG A 132 29.42 31.45 -23.11
N LEU A 133 30.07 31.97 -22.07
CA LEU A 133 31.35 31.47 -21.59
C LEU A 133 31.14 30.23 -20.74
N VAL A 134 32.01 29.25 -20.95
CA VAL A 134 31.83 27.90 -20.44
C VAL A 134 33.18 27.33 -19.98
N ASP A 135 33.15 26.56 -18.90
CA ASP A 135 34.29 25.82 -18.35
C ASP A 135 34.74 24.68 -19.29
N SER A 136 35.90 24.13 -19.02
CA SER A 136 36.42 22.87 -19.55
C SER A 136 35.40 21.72 -19.60
N PHE A 137 34.45 21.70 -18.68
CA PHE A 137 33.38 20.70 -18.57
C PHE A 137 32.07 21.05 -19.29
N GLY A 138 31.95 22.21 -19.93
CA GLY A 138 30.68 22.57 -20.57
C GLY A 138 29.68 23.31 -19.66
N ARG A 139 30.10 23.72 -18.45
CA ARG A 139 29.27 24.46 -17.46
C ARG A 139 29.41 25.97 -17.59
N THR A 140 28.30 26.68 -17.49
CA THR A 140 28.28 28.16 -17.41
C THR A 140 28.63 28.65 -16.00
N GLU A 141 28.95 29.93 -15.86
CA GLU A 141 29.25 30.55 -14.56
C GLU A 141 28.05 30.47 -13.60
N GLU A 142 26.84 30.73 -14.10
CA GLU A 142 25.59 30.60 -13.35
C GLU A 142 25.40 29.18 -12.80
N GLU A 143 25.64 28.15 -13.63
CA GLU A 143 25.54 26.75 -13.21
C GLU A 143 26.58 26.39 -12.14
N VAL A 144 27.79 26.94 -12.22
CA VAL A 144 28.84 26.70 -11.22
C VAL A 144 28.50 27.40 -9.91
N MET A 145 27.99 28.62 -9.95
CA MET A 145 27.53 29.32 -8.75
C MET A 145 26.35 28.61 -8.09
N GLU A 146 25.40 28.11 -8.88
CA GLU A 146 24.28 27.30 -8.38
C GLU A 146 24.81 26.02 -7.70
N GLU A 147 25.74 25.29 -8.34
CA GLU A 147 26.39 24.11 -7.75
C GLU A 147 27.13 24.44 -6.44
N GLU A 148 27.88 25.53 -6.42
CA GLU A 148 28.66 25.94 -5.25
C GLU A 148 27.76 26.36 -4.09
N SER A 149 26.62 27.00 -4.38
CA SER A 149 25.60 27.32 -3.38
C SER A 149 24.98 26.06 -2.76
N LEU A 150 24.68 25.04 -3.56
CA LEU A 150 24.15 23.76 -3.09
C LEU A 150 25.16 23.00 -2.21
N ILE A 151 26.46 23.15 -2.49
CA ILE A 151 27.52 22.56 -1.69
C ILE A 151 27.73 23.34 -0.38
N GLN A 152 27.56 24.66 -0.41
CA GLN A 152 27.74 25.54 0.75
C GLN A 152 26.63 25.37 1.80
N ASP A 153 25.41 25.04 1.36
CA ASP A 153 24.27 24.76 2.24
C ASP A 153 24.36 23.38 2.94
N LEU A 154 25.31 22.53 2.56
CA LEU A 154 25.57 21.27 3.26
C LEU A 154 26.33 21.55 4.56
N PRO A 155 25.93 20.97 5.71
CA PRO A 155 26.62 21.17 6.98
C PRO A 155 28.11 20.81 6.86
N SER A 156 29.00 21.74 7.24
CA SER A 156 30.44 21.75 6.91
C SER A 156 31.25 20.49 7.31
N LYS A 157 30.68 19.58 8.09
CA LYS A 157 31.31 18.29 8.42
C LYS A 157 31.22 17.27 7.28
N ASP A 158 30.21 17.37 6.41
CA ASP A 158 30.05 16.47 5.26
C ASP A 158 30.66 17.05 3.97
N ALA A 159 30.70 18.38 3.84
CA ALA A 159 31.28 19.07 2.68
C ALA A 159 32.79 18.76 2.47
N ARG A 160 33.58 18.62 3.56
CA ARG A 160 35.02 18.27 3.46
C ARG A 160 35.25 16.83 3.00
N ARG A 161 34.42 15.88 3.43
CA ARG A 161 34.50 14.48 2.95
C ARG A 161 34.07 14.41 1.49
N PHE A 162 33.08 15.21 1.09
CA PHE A 162 32.61 15.28 -0.29
C PHE A 162 33.69 15.69 -1.29
N ILE A 163 34.51 16.69 -0.95
CA ILE A 163 35.56 17.21 -1.83
C ILE A 163 36.71 16.21 -1.97
N ASP A 164 37.13 15.56 -0.86
CA ASP A 164 38.17 14.51 -0.92
C ASP A 164 37.71 13.29 -1.74
N THR A 165 36.43 12.90 -1.65
CA THR A 165 35.88 11.74 -2.38
C THR A 165 35.73 12.01 -3.89
N ILE A 166 35.68 13.27 -4.33
CA ILE A 166 35.61 13.64 -5.75
C ILE A 166 36.99 13.60 -6.43
N VAL A 167 38.06 13.79 -5.65
CA VAL A 167 39.44 13.87 -6.17
C VAL A 167 40.11 12.50 -6.20
N ASP A 168 39.84 11.65 -5.22
CA ASP A 168 40.31 10.26 -5.19
C ASP A 168 39.21 9.33 -5.69
N GLY A 169 39.25 8.98 -6.98
CA GLY A 169 38.24 8.17 -7.71
C GLY A 169 38.10 6.70 -7.27
N ASP A 170 38.25 6.40 -5.99
CA ASP A 170 38.16 5.05 -5.38
C ASP A 170 37.06 4.99 -4.31
N ALA A 171 35.89 5.55 -4.60
CA ALA A 171 34.74 5.40 -3.73
C ALA A 171 33.95 4.15 -4.12
N GLU A 172 34.20 3.07 -3.39
CA GLU A 172 33.38 1.86 -3.27
C GLU A 172 31.94 2.22 -2.84
N HIS A 173 31.15 2.83 -3.71
CA HIS A 173 29.74 3.14 -3.46
C HIS A 173 28.87 1.89 -3.65
N SER A 174 29.20 0.83 -2.90
CA SER A 174 28.40 -0.39 -2.72
C SER A 174 27.49 -0.30 -1.48
N SER A 175 27.13 0.91 -1.03
CA SER A 175 26.20 1.08 0.10
C SER A 175 24.77 1.41 -0.33
N ILE A 176 24.51 1.58 -1.64
CA ILE A 176 23.16 1.52 -2.19
C ILE A 176 22.69 0.07 -2.03
N ARG A 177 22.14 -0.24 -0.85
CA ARG A 177 21.39 -1.48 -0.66
C ARG A 177 20.33 -1.50 -1.73
N PRO A 178 20.23 -2.59 -2.50
CA PRO A 178 19.35 -2.60 -3.64
C PRO A 178 17.90 -2.36 -3.22
N ILE A 179 17.34 -1.26 -3.71
CA ILE A 179 15.91 -0.94 -3.62
C ILE A 179 15.05 -2.09 -4.18
N TRP A 180 15.61 -2.92 -5.08
CA TRP A 180 14.95 -4.15 -5.55
C TRP A 180 14.61 -5.11 -4.40
N LEU A 181 15.42 -5.16 -3.33
CA LEU A 181 15.18 -6.04 -2.19
C LEU A 181 13.95 -5.58 -1.37
N LEU A 182 13.81 -4.28 -1.13
CA LEU A 182 12.62 -3.71 -0.47
C LEU A 182 11.36 -3.92 -1.31
N ARG A 183 11.42 -3.66 -2.62
CA ARG A 183 10.29 -3.92 -3.53
C ARG A 183 9.96 -5.41 -3.62
N PHE A 184 10.96 -6.28 -3.51
CA PHE A 184 10.78 -7.72 -3.45
C PHE A 184 10.04 -8.14 -2.17
N PHE A 185 10.43 -7.63 -1.00
CA PHE A 185 9.74 -7.92 0.26
C PHE A 185 8.30 -7.36 0.28
N VAL A 186 8.07 -6.15 -0.24
CA VAL A 186 6.73 -5.57 -0.36
C VAL A 186 5.86 -6.37 -1.34
N GLY A 187 6.39 -6.73 -2.52
CA GLY A 187 5.68 -7.55 -3.51
C GLY A 187 5.43 -8.99 -3.07
N TRP A 188 6.37 -9.59 -2.33
CA TRP A 188 6.23 -10.92 -1.77
C TRP A 188 5.18 -10.93 -0.64
N GLY A 189 5.20 -9.92 0.25
CA GLY A 189 4.20 -9.75 1.30
C GLY A 189 2.78 -9.60 0.74
N ALA A 190 2.61 -8.78 -0.30
CA ALA A 190 1.31 -8.61 -0.98
C ALA A 190 0.80 -9.92 -1.61
N ARG A 191 1.68 -10.73 -2.20
CA ARG A 191 1.30 -12.04 -2.78
C ARG A 191 0.91 -13.07 -1.73
N TRP A 192 1.51 -13.03 -0.54
CA TRP A 192 1.15 -13.94 0.56
C TRP A 192 -0.16 -13.52 1.22
N SER A 193 -0.40 -12.22 1.39
CA SER A 193 -1.68 -11.70 1.86
C SER A 193 -2.83 -12.02 0.88
N ALA A 194 -2.61 -11.84 -0.43
CA ALA A 194 -3.61 -12.18 -1.44
C ALA A 194 -3.89 -13.70 -1.55
N ARG A 195 -2.88 -14.55 -1.29
CA ARG A 195 -3.05 -16.01 -1.29
C ARG A 195 -3.77 -16.49 -0.04
N ALA A 196 -3.56 -15.84 1.12
CA ALA A 196 -4.35 -16.07 2.32
C ALA A 196 -5.83 -15.70 2.08
N ALA A 197 -6.10 -14.52 1.50
CA ALA A 197 -7.46 -14.08 1.16
C ALA A 197 -8.16 -14.97 0.11
N ARG A 198 -7.41 -15.53 -0.86
CA ARG A 198 -7.96 -16.51 -1.81
C ARG A 198 -8.25 -17.86 -1.18
N ASN A 199 -7.43 -18.32 -0.24
CA ASN A 199 -7.66 -19.60 0.44
C ASN A 199 -8.84 -19.53 1.42
N THR A 200 -9.07 -18.38 2.07
CA THR A 200 -10.28 -18.16 2.89
C THR A 200 -11.53 -18.04 2.01
N ALA A 201 -11.48 -17.29 0.90
CA ALA A 201 -12.60 -17.21 -0.06
C ALA A 201 -12.95 -18.56 -0.73
N ALA A 202 -11.95 -19.39 -1.03
CA ALA A 202 -12.17 -20.73 -1.57
C ALA A 202 -12.78 -21.69 -0.52
N SER A 203 -12.41 -21.56 0.75
CA SER A 203 -13.03 -22.34 1.84
C SER A 203 -14.46 -21.91 2.14
N ALA A 204 -14.77 -20.62 2.06
CA ALA A 204 -16.13 -20.09 2.24
C ALA A 204 -17.09 -20.54 1.13
N THR A 205 -16.60 -20.71 -0.10
CA THR A 205 -17.43 -21.14 -1.25
C THR A 205 -17.67 -22.66 -1.27
N SER A 206 -16.84 -23.47 -0.61
CA SER A 206 -17.04 -24.92 -0.51
C SER A 206 -17.90 -25.38 0.67
N ALA A 207 -18.32 -24.46 1.55
CA ALA A 207 -19.10 -24.77 2.76
C ALA A 207 -20.61 -24.51 2.63
N SER A 208 -21.08 -24.01 1.47
CA SER A 208 -22.49 -23.76 1.18
C SER A 208 -22.94 -24.51 -0.08
N ALA A 209 -23.03 -25.84 0.03
CA ALA A 209 -23.78 -26.66 -0.92
C ALA A 209 -24.69 -27.59 -0.11
N PRO A 210 -26.01 -27.31 -0.01
CA PRO A 210 -26.94 -28.30 0.49
C PRO A 210 -27.15 -29.36 -0.58
N ASP A 211 -27.00 -30.59 -0.14
CA ASP A 211 -27.30 -31.83 -0.85
C ASP A 211 -28.83 -31.95 -0.97
N GLU A 212 -29.37 -31.84 -2.19
CA GLU A 212 -30.77 -32.16 -2.47
C GLU A 212 -30.87 -33.03 -3.74
N GLN A 213 -31.27 -34.28 -3.53
CA GLN A 213 -31.58 -35.26 -4.55
C GLN A 213 -33.04 -35.11 -5.03
N LYS A 214 -33.23 -35.39 -6.34
CA LYS A 214 -34.43 -35.95 -7.00
C LYS A 214 -35.65 -35.04 -7.22
N GLU A 215 -35.95 -34.71 -8.48
CA GLU A 215 -36.86 -35.52 -9.32
C GLU A 215 -36.90 -35.03 -10.78
N GLU A 216 -37.27 -35.97 -11.64
CA GLU A 216 -37.22 -35.99 -13.09
C GLU A 216 -38.61 -35.66 -13.66
N ALA A 217 -38.73 -34.65 -14.53
CA ALA A 217 -39.79 -34.59 -15.54
C ALA A 217 -39.43 -33.63 -16.67
N THR A 218 -39.65 -34.12 -17.88
CA THR A 218 -39.29 -33.60 -19.20
C THR A 218 -40.28 -32.56 -19.73
N SER A 219 -39.79 -31.50 -20.40
CA SER A 219 -40.19 -31.13 -21.78
C SER A 219 -39.73 -29.74 -22.24
N ARG A 220 -38.93 -29.78 -23.32
CA ARG A 220 -38.94 -28.96 -24.55
C ARG A 220 -38.86 -27.42 -24.50
N ASP A 221 -37.78 -26.98 -25.14
CA ASP A 221 -37.68 -25.97 -26.21
C ASP A 221 -38.23 -24.57 -25.95
N ILE A 222 -37.32 -23.59 -25.91
CA ILE A 222 -37.28 -22.45 -26.84
C ILE A 222 -35.84 -21.91 -26.90
N ALA A 223 -35.38 -21.74 -28.13
CA ALA A 223 -34.05 -21.30 -28.52
C ALA A 223 -33.86 -19.78 -28.47
N MET A 224 -32.58 -19.41 -28.64
CA MET A 224 -32.02 -18.11 -29.07
C MET A 224 -31.65 -17.11 -27.96
N ASN A 225 -30.36 -16.99 -27.62
CA ASN A 225 -29.32 -16.23 -28.34
C ASN A 225 -29.51 -14.70 -28.20
N ASN A 226 -28.72 -14.04 -27.34
CA ASN A 226 -27.97 -12.88 -27.80
C ASN A 226 -26.79 -12.50 -26.89
N SER A 227 -25.73 -12.08 -27.57
CA SER A 227 -24.44 -11.64 -27.08
C SER A 227 -24.46 -10.19 -26.59
N GLY A 228 -23.60 -9.91 -25.60
CA GLY A 228 -22.94 -8.61 -25.46
C GLY A 228 -23.65 -7.56 -24.62
N ARG A 229 -23.05 -7.20 -23.47
CA ARG A 229 -22.23 -5.97 -23.34
C ARG A 229 -21.99 -5.64 -21.86
N SER A 230 -20.70 -5.58 -21.53
CA SER A 230 -20.12 -5.12 -20.28
C SER A 230 -20.37 -3.63 -20.04
N THR A 231 -20.80 -3.28 -18.82
CA THR A 231 -20.30 -2.13 -18.01
C THR A 231 -20.55 -2.43 -16.52
N PRO A 232 -19.67 -1.98 -15.60
CA PRO A 232 -19.68 -2.43 -14.21
C PRO A 232 -20.69 -1.66 -13.36
N SER A 233 -21.55 -2.40 -12.64
CA SER A 233 -22.31 -1.86 -11.53
C SER A 233 -21.45 -1.91 -10.27
N ILE A 234 -21.35 -0.77 -9.59
CA ILE A 234 -20.74 -0.60 -8.28
C ILE A 234 -21.52 -1.46 -7.29
N VAL A 235 -20.91 -2.56 -6.85
CA VAL A 235 -21.41 -3.36 -5.73
C VAL A 235 -20.65 -2.92 -4.49
N ILE A 236 -21.38 -2.28 -3.59
CA ILE A 236 -21.01 -2.04 -2.20
C ILE A 236 -20.75 -3.41 -1.57
N SER A 237 -19.49 -3.71 -1.28
CA SER A 237 -19.12 -4.95 -0.60
C SER A 237 -19.54 -4.88 0.86
N ASN A 238 -20.43 -5.81 1.22
CA ASN A 238 -20.77 -6.17 2.59
C ASN A 238 -19.51 -6.45 3.41
N VAL A 239 -19.47 -5.86 4.59
CA VAL A 239 -18.56 -6.22 5.68
C VAL A 239 -19.11 -7.52 6.26
N GLU A 240 -18.48 -8.64 5.94
CA GLU A 240 -18.74 -9.93 6.58
C GLU A 240 -17.67 -10.21 7.64
N ASP A 241 -18.20 -10.66 8.78
CA ASP A 241 -17.54 -10.98 10.03
C ASP A 241 -16.54 -12.14 9.89
N GLU A 242 -15.36 -12.00 10.50
CA GLU A 242 -14.47 -13.14 10.78
C GLU A 242 -13.79 -12.95 12.15
N GLU A 243 -14.54 -13.18 13.22
CA GLU A 243 -13.98 -13.30 14.57
C GLU A 243 -14.35 -14.68 15.13
N SER A 244 -13.41 -15.64 15.07
CA SER A 244 -13.34 -16.82 15.95
C SER A 244 -12.13 -17.70 15.63
N ARG A 245 -11.06 -17.55 16.43
CA ARG A 245 -10.27 -18.65 17.05
C ARG A 245 -8.92 -18.13 17.53
N LYS A 246 -8.82 -17.88 18.85
CA LYS A 246 -7.79 -18.50 19.72
C LYS A 246 -7.95 -18.01 21.15
N THR A 247 -8.56 -18.86 21.97
CA THR A 247 -8.24 -19.03 23.38
C THR A 247 -7.60 -20.40 23.54
N ARG A 248 -6.30 -20.42 23.86
CA ARG A 248 -5.70 -21.35 24.81
C ARG A 248 -4.35 -20.82 25.25
#